data_AF-A0AA88YVB1-F1
#
_entry.id   AF-A0AA88YVB1-F1
#
_cell.length_a   1.000
_cell.length_b   1.000
_cell.length_c   1.000
_cell.angle_alpha   90.00
_cell.angle_beta   90.00
_cell.angle_gamma   90.00
#
_symmetry.space_group_name_H-M   'P 1'
#
loop_
_entity.id
_entity.type
_entity.pdbx_description
1 polymer ?
#
loop_
_entity_poly.entity_id
_entity_poly.type
_entity_poly.pdbx_seq_one_letter_code
_entity_poly.pdbx_strand_id
1 'polypeptide(L)'
;MAEDGFLTSLLERASEGDEDALQTLSDIKRKLDSVKLSQTVKNTSLNITSSKKEEAIEKHKEATKIKKVSSPEKGTQNTKLECDQCGKSFSSRRLLLRHFRSHVSKKPICELCGSEFTRMDNLKRHRKRVHMDRVEEDLPAKKKCKKTSTVTSSSLQTPENSSNIDPIDVSSHTNSTNMEQSKNEFEQDFFKLMNNSVFGKTMENVRNRVDIKLAHTEKKLKKFVSKPSFRRFQIFNQDLVGIENMKTKLVLDKPIYVGQAILDLSKCIMYDFHYNYVKKKYDQKAKLLFTDTDSLCYEIHTNDIYEDIFKDKQLFDLSNYPPNDKHFDSTNKKVPGVFKDETGKVPIKSFVGLRSKMYSFTYAEKEKQVAKGIARATIKNDLRHHMYEDCLFNETIQICQMKSIRSENHTMQVKHINKLGLTAFDDKRYVLNNGCDTLAFGHYMTEYLNNEVDF
;
A
#
# COMPACT_ATOMS: atom_id res chain seq x y z
N MET A 1 10.68 -15.33 51.87
CA MET A 1 11.73 -14.38 51.43
C MET A 1 11.62 -14.35 49.92
N ALA A 2 10.84 -13.42 49.38
CA ALA A 2 10.61 -13.34 47.95
C ALA A 2 11.91 -12.90 47.27
N GLU A 3 12.29 -13.60 46.20
CA GLU A 3 13.48 -13.31 45.42
C GLU A 3 13.29 -11.95 44.74
N ASP A 4 13.91 -10.90 45.29
CA ASP A 4 13.84 -9.56 44.69
C ASP A 4 14.60 -9.59 43.35
N GLY A 5 13.83 -9.63 42.27
CA GLY A 5 14.40 -9.68 40.93
C GLY A 5 15.27 -8.45 40.64
N PHE A 6 16.21 -8.58 39.69
CA PHE A 6 17.29 -7.59 39.53
C PHE A 6 16.79 -6.17 39.23
N LEU A 7 15.59 -6.01 38.66
CA LEU A 7 14.96 -4.70 38.44
C LEU A 7 14.43 -4.07 39.71
N THR A 8 13.87 -4.87 40.62
CA THR A 8 13.40 -4.43 41.93
C THR A 8 14.59 -3.95 42.76
N SER A 9 15.65 -4.77 42.81
CA SER A 9 16.92 -4.40 43.44
C SER A 9 17.53 -3.13 42.83
N LEU A 10 17.46 -2.96 41.50
CA LEU A 10 17.97 -1.75 40.83
C LEU A 10 17.18 -0.49 41.20
N LEU A 11 15.85 -0.60 41.31
CA LEU A 11 14.97 0.52 41.68
C LEU A 11 15.10 0.87 43.16
N GLU A 12 15.20 -0.12 44.03
CA GLU A 12 15.41 0.05 45.47
C GLU A 12 16.75 0.73 45.74
N ARG A 13 17.85 0.21 45.17
CA ARG A 13 19.18 0.84 45.28
C ARG A 13 19.19 2.28 44.77
N ALA A 14 18.49 2.57 43.68
CA ALA A 14 18.36 3.94 43.19
C ALA A 14 17.56 4.83 44.15
N SER A 15 16.53 4.31 44.81
CA SER A 15 15.77 5.03 45.84
C SER A 15 16.56 5.27 47.12
N GLU A 16 17.52 4.40 47.42
CA GLU A 16 18.49 4.51 48.52
C GLU A 16 19.67 5.44 48.21
N GLY A 17 19.75 5.99 46.99
CA GLY A 17 20.78 6.94 46.60
C GLY A 17 22.06 6.33 46.01
N ASP A 18 22.04 5.05 45.62
CA ASP A 18 23.16 4.41 44.91
C ASP A 18 23.43 5.12 43.57
N GLU A 19 24.58 5.78 43.48
CA GLU A 19 25.00 6.53 42.29
C GLU A 19 25.07 5.66 41.03
N ASP A 20 25.50 4.40 41.14
CA ASP A 20 25.60 3.49 39.99
C ASP A 20 24.21 3.09 39.47
N ALA A 21 23.25 2.90 40.37
CA ALA A 21 21.86 2.59 40.04
C ALA A 21 21.16 3.81 39.42
N LEU A 22 21.34 4.99 40.03
CA LEU A 22 20.83 6.27 39.52
C LEU A 22 21.41 6.61 38.15
N GLN A 23 22.71 6.41 37.95
CA GLN A 23 23.38 6.63 36.67
C GLN A 23 22.85 5.68 35.59
N THR A 24 22.57 4.42 35.96
CA THR A 24 21.99 3.43 35.03
C THR A 24 20.58 3.81 34.59
N LEU A 25 19.73 4.21 35.53
CA LEU A 25 18.37 4.68 35.22
C LEU A 25 18.40 5.99 34.43
N SER A 26 19.33 6.89 34.75
CA SER A 26 19.57 8.15 34.01
C SER A 26 20.04 7.87 32.58
N ASP A 27 20.96 6.93 32.37
CA ASP A 27 21.42 6.54 31.04
C ASP A 27 20.33 5.87 30.21
N ILE A 28 19.52 5.01 30.84
CA ILE A 28 18.32 4.43 30.24
C ILE A 28 17.36 5.56 29.81
N LYS A 29 17.05 6.49 30.71
CA LYS A 29 16.14 7.62 30.46
C LYS A 29 16.67 8.53 29.36
N ARG A 30 17.94 8.96 29.44
CA ARG A 30 18.61 9.81 28.45
C ARG A 30 18.62 9.19 27.06
N LYS A 31 18.80 7.87 26.95
CA LYS A 31 18.73 7.16 25.66
C LYS A 31 17.30 6.98 25.15
N LEU A 32 16.35 6.72 26.03
CA LEU A 32 14.94 6.71 25.65
C LEU A 32 14.51 8.09 25.16
N ASP A 33 14.96 9.13 25.84
CA ASP A 33 14.68 10.52 25.51
C ASP A 33 15.40 10.92 24.22
N SER A 34 16.62 10.46 23.94
CA SER A 34 17.29 10.73 22.66
C SER A 34 16.65 9.97 21.49
N VAL A 35 16.15 8.75 21.70
CA VAL A 35 15.39 7.98 20.70
C VAL A 35 14.02 8.62 20.47
N LYS A 36 13.32 9.01 21.53
CA LYS A 36 12.08 9.79 21.45
C LYS A 36 12.33 11.12 20.78
N LEU A 37 13.38 11.86 21.13
CA LEU A 37 13.77 13.12 20.50
C LEU A 37 14.13 12.91 19.03
N SER A 38 14.76 11.80 18.63
CA SER A 38 15.01 11.49 17.22
C SER A 38 13.72 11.20 16.44
N GLN A 39 12.76 10.50 17.06
CA GLN A 39 11.44 10.25 16.48
C GLN A 39 10.58 11.52 16.46
N THR A 40 10.61 12.31 17.54
CA THR A 40 9.99 13.61 17.68
C THR A 40 10.63 14.58 16.70
N VAL A 41 11.94 14.64 16.51
CA VAL A 41 12.58 15.50 15.49
C VAL A 41 12.18 15.06 14.08
N LYS A 42 12.00 13.77 13.80
CA LYS A 42 11.41 13.30 12.53
C LYS A 42 9.95 13.76 12.38
N ASN A 43 9.14 13.67 13.44
CA ASN A 43 7.74 14.09 13.46
C ASN A 43 7.57 15.61 13.51
N THR A 44 8.49 16.33 14.12
CA THR A 44 8.54 17.78 14.28
C THR A 44 9.15 18.40 13.04
N SER A 45 10.03 17.72 12.29
CA SER A 45 10.38 18.12 10.92
C SER A 45 9.17 18.01 9.98
N LEU A 46 8.23 17.10 10.26
CA LEU A 46 6.92 16.99 9.59
C LEU A 46 5.87 17.99 10.13
N ASN A 47 5.98 18.46 11.38
CA ASN A 47 5.07 19.44 11.99
C ASN A 47 5.56 20.91 11.93
N ILE A 48 6.87 21.19 11.80
CA ILE A 48 7.40 22.54 11.55
C ILE A 48 6.98 23.01 10.16
N THR A 49 6.73 22.09 9.23
CA THR A 49 6.08 22.37 7.95
C THR A 49 4.61 22.77 8.10
N SER A 50 3.91 22.32 9.15
CA SER A 50 2.51 22.69 9.43
C SER A 50 2.36 23.93 10.32
N SER A 51 3.20 24.17 11.33
CA SER A 51 3.07 25.35 12.20
C SER A 51 3.46 26.67 11.50
N LYS A 52 4.38 26.63 10.53
CA LYS A 52 4.67 27.78 9.64
C LYS A 52 3.49 28.14 8.73
N LYS A 53 2.47 27.26 8.62
CA LYS A 53 1.21 27.49 7.90
C LYS A 53 0.23 28.29 8.77
N GLU A 54 0.16 28.01 10.07
CA GLU A 54 -0.74 28.69 11.03
C GLU A 54 -0.31 30.14 11.32
N GLU A 55 0.99 30.39 11.46
CA GLU A 55 1.54 31.74 11.68
C GLU A 55 1.38 32.65 10.44
N ALA A 56 1.23 32.06 9.24
CA ALA A 56 0.90 32.76 7.99
C ALA A 56 -0.61 33.02 7.84
N ILE A 57 -1.47 32.16 8.40
CA ILE A 57 -2.93 32.32 8.44
C ILE A 57 -3.33 33.47 9.38
N GLU A 58 -2.66 33.62 10.51
CA GLU A 58 -2.98 34.67 11.49
C GLU A 58 -2.61 36.08 11.00
N LYS A 59 -1.48 36.21 10.29
CA LYS A 59 -1.10 37.44 9.56
C LYS A 59 -2.05 37.79 8.42
N HIS A 60 -2.81 36.82 7.90
CA HIS A 60 -3.76 37.02 6.80
C HIS A 60 -5.14 37.50 7.28
N LYS A 61 -5.54 37.19 8.52
CA LYS A 61 -6.76 37.71 9.16
C LYS A 61 -6.72 39.23 9.39
N GLU A 62 -5.53 39.80 9.56
CA GLU A 62 -5.33 41.23 9.84
C GLU A 62 -5.31 42.10 8.57
N ALA A 63 -4.99 41.50 7.41
CA ALA A 63 -4.89 42.18 6.11
C ALA A 63 -6.23 42.30 5.36
N THR A 64 -7.31 41.70 5.84
CA THR A 64 -8.63 41.62 5.19
C THR A 64 -9.63 42.64 5.73
N LYS A 65 -9.34 43.94 5.54
CA LYS A 65 -10.35 45.01 5.65
C LYS A 65 -10.56 45.67 4.28
N ILE A 66 -11.62 45.24 3.58
CA ILE A 66 -12.44 45.92 2.53
C ILE A 66 -11.66 46.33 1.23
N LYS A 67 -12.14 46.28 -0.03
CA LYS A 67 -13.45 46.29 -0.72
C LYS A 67 -13.38 45.51 -2.05
N LYS A 68 -14.49 44.86 -2.41
CA LYS A 68 -14.83 44.43 -3.78
C LYS A 68 -15.13 45.65 -4.66
N VAL A 69 -14.65 45.63 -5.90
CA VAL A 69 -15.37 46.23 -7.03
C VAL A 69 -15.29 45.26 -8.20
N SER A 70 -16.46 44.76 -8.62
CA SER A 70 -16.68 44.12 -9.91
C SER A 70 -17.06 45.19 -10.93
N SER A 71 -16.80 44.91 -12.22
CA SER A 71 -17.73 45.09 -13.36
C SER A 71 -16.93 45.06 -14.71
N PRO A 72 -17.56 45.00 -15.89
CA PRO A 72 -17.69 43.73 -16.62
C PRO A 72 -17.40 43.82 -18.15
N GLU A 73 -17.41 42.63 -18.77
CA GLU A 73 -17.80 42.31 -20.16
C GLU A 73 -16.94 42.67 -21.42
N LYS A 74 -16.70 41.57 -22.17
CA LYS A 74 -16.77 41.32 -23.63
C LYS A 74 -15.68 41.84 -24.57
N GLY A 75 -15.05 40.87 -25.25
CA GLY A 75 -14.39 41.05 -26.56
C GLY A 75 -13.01 40.41 -26.64
N THR A 76 -12.93 39.20 -27.22
CA THR A 76 -11.71 38.53 -27.75
C THR A 76 -10.40 38.82 -27.01
N GLN A 77 -10.08 38.04 -25.99
CA GLN A 77 -8.76 38.12 -25.37
C GLN A 77 -8.04 36.79 -25.50
N ASN A 78 -6.88 36.82 -26.15
CA ASN A 78 -5.77 35.96 -25.81
C ASN A 78 -5.46 36.27 -24.34
N THR A 79 -6.10 35.56 -23.41
CA THR A 79 -6.10 35.90 -21.98
C THR A 79 -4.69 35.73 -21.43
N LYS A 80 -3.95 36.84 -21.35
CA LYS A 80 -2.69 36.87 -20.61
C LYS A 80 -3.03 36.78 -19.13
N LEU A 81 -2.42 35.81 -18.46
CA LEU A 81 -2.61 35.54 -17.04
C LEU A 81 -1.55 36.31 -16.25
N GLU A 82 -1.96 37.16 -15.32
CA GLU A 82 -1.06 38.07 -14.61
C GLU A 82 -0.71 37.57 -13.21
N CYS A 83 0.52 37.87 -12.76
CA CYS A 83 0.95 37.58 -11.41
C CYS A 83 0.50 38.67 -10.46
N ASP A 84 -0.33 38.32 -9.46
CA ASP A 84 -0.84 39.24 -8.45
C ASP A 84 0.25 39.92 -7.61
N GLN A 85 1.41 39.29 -7.43
CA GLN A 85 2.52 39.82 -6.64
C GLN A 85 3.41 40.81 -7.38
N CYS A 86 3.43 40.82 -8.72
CA CYS A 86 4.31 41.73 -9.46
C CYS A 86 3.77 42.23 -10.81
N GLY A 87 2.50 41.97 -11.12
CA GLY A 87 1.79 42.45 -12.30
C GLY A 87 2.30 41.92 -13.65
N LYS A 88 3.16 40.90 -13.68
CA LYS A 88 3.70 40.40 -14.96
C LYS A 88 2.69 39.49 -15.65
N SER A 89 2.41 39.76 -16.92
CA SER A 89 1.46 39.00 -17.74
C SER A 89 2.13 37.86 -18.51
N PHE A 90 1.53 36.67 -18.49
CA PHE A 90 2.04 35.46 -19.12
C PHE A 90 1.02 34.87 -20.09
N SER A 91 1.50 34.34 -21.22
CA SER A 91 0.66 33.79 -22.29
C SER A 91 0.05 32.41 -21.98
N SER A 92 0.39 31.78 -20.86
CA SER A 92 -0.24 30.52 -20.44
C SER A 92 -0.11 30.27 -18.94
N ARG A 93 -1.03 29.47 -18.39
CA ARG A 93 -1.10 29.16 -16.95
C ARG A 93 0.15 28.47 -16.44
N ARG A 94 0.78 27.65 -17.28
CA ARG A 94 2.05 26.97 -16.97
C ARG A 94 3.21 27.94 -16.78
N LEU A 95 3.23 29.04 -17.54
CA LEU A 95 4.27 30.07 -17.47
C LEU A 95 4.07 30.97 -16.24
N LEU A 96 2.81 31.33 -15.93
CA LEU A 96 2.47 32.07 -14.73
C LEU A 96 2.82 31.28 -13.46
N LEU A 97 2.40 30.01 -13.36
CA LEU A 97 2.72 29.14 -12.23
C LEU A 97 4.23 28.90 -12.07
N ARG A 98 4.97 28.93 -13.18
CA ARG A 98 6.44 28.84 -13.16
C ARG A 98 7.07 30.13 -12.64
N HIS A 99 6.53 31.28 -13.01
CA HIS A 99 7.02 32.57 -12.56
C HIS A 99 6.73 32.82 -11.09
N PHE A 100 5.56 32.45 -10.57
CA PHE A 100 5.20 32.62 -9.16
C PHE A 100 6.20 31.97 -8.18
N ARG A 101 6.93 30.95 -8.63
CA ARG A 101 8.00 30.32 -7.84
C ARG A 101 9.21 31.21 -7.61
N SER A 102 9.37 32.31 -8.36
CA SER A 102 10.44 33.29 -8.09
C SER A 102 10.12 34.19 -6.91
N HIS A 103 8.85 34.31 -6.53
CA HIS A 103 8.43 35.10 -5.37
C HIS A 103 8.49 34.31 -4.07
N VAL A 104 8.37 32.99 -4.15
CA VAL A 104 8.50 32.10 -2.99
C VAL A 104 9.95 31.63 -2.88
N SER A 105 10.67 32.17 -1.91
CA SER A 105 12.09 31.89 -1.61
C SER A 105 12.33 30.49 -1.03
N LYS A 106 11.92 29.43 -1.74
CA LYS A 106 12.35 28.05 -1.48
C LYS A 106 13.12 27.51 -2.69
N LYS A 107 14.44 27.58 -2.58
CA LYS A 107 15.39 27.03 -3.57
C LYS A 107 15.51 25.51 -3.38
N PRO A 108 15.30 24.67 -4.42
CA PRO A 108 15.58 23.23 -4.34
C PRO A 108 17.04 22.94 -3.98
N ILE A 109 17.27 22.04 -3.03
CA ILE A 109 18.60 21.71 -2.49
C ILE A 109 18.96 20.26 -2.88
N CYS A 110 20.22 20.01 -3.25
CA CYS A 110 20.70 18.65 -3.47
C CYS A 110 20.90 17.92 -2.14
N GLU A 111 20.17 16.82 -1.93
CA GLU A 111 20.27 16.02 -0.70
C GLU A 111 21.61 15.29 -0.54
N LEU A 112 22.38 15.13 -1.64
CA LEU A 112 23.67 14.44 -1.61
C LEU A 112 24.83 15.36 -1.24
N CYS A 113 24.76 16.66 -1.55
CA CYS A 113 25.85 17.60 -1.32
C CYS A 113 25.45 18.94 -0.71
N GLY A 114 24.17 19.17 -0.45
CA GLY A 114 23.64 20.39 0.17
C GLY A 114 23.61 21.63 -0.73
N SER A 115 23.95 21.52 -2.03
CA SER A 115 23.97 22.67 -2.94
C SER A 115 22.56 23.20 -3.24
N GLU A 116 22.35 24.52 -3.14
CA GLU A 116 21.08 25.16 -3.45
C GLU A 116 20.96 25.53 -4.93
N PHE A 117 19.78 25.31 -5.51
CA PHE A 117 19.47 25.61 -6.89
C PHE A 117 18.23 26.47 -6.97
N THR A 118 18.19 27.37 -7.95
CA THR A 118 16.99 28.19 -8.21
C THR A 118 15.85 27.39 -8.84
N ARG A 119 16.12 26.18 -9.38
CA ARG A 119 15.14 25.36 -10.10
C ARG A 119 15.42 23.86 -10.00
N MET A 120 14.36 23.05 -10.06
CA MET A 120 14.43 21.60 -9.90
C MET A 120 15.09 20.88 -11.09
N ASP A 121 14.97 21.43 -12.29
CA ASP A 121 15.66 20.94 -13.49
C ASP A 121 17.18 21.16 -13.42
N ASN A 122 17.61 22.28 -12.82
CA ASN A 122 19.02 22.52 -12.52
C ASN A 122 19.55 21.51 -11.49
N LEU A 123 18.77 21.23 -10.44
CA LEU A 123 19.11 20.20 -9.46
C LEU A 123 19.22 18.81 -10.10
N LYS A 124 18.25 18.41 -10.94
CA LYS A 124 18.29 17.13 -11.67
C LYS A 124 19.54 17.01 -12.56
N ARG A 125 19.89 18.09 -13.26
CA ARG A 125 21.10 18.15 -14.11
C ARG A 125 22.38 18.11 -13.29
N HIS A 126 22.43 18.83 -12.16
CA HIS A 126 23.54 18.77 -11.22
C HIS A 126 23.72 17.35 -10.68
N ARG A 127 22.65 16.69 -10.24
CA ARG A 127 22.68 15.29 -9.79
C ARG A 127 23.20 14.35 -10.88
N LYS A 128 22.75 14.51 -12.13
CA LYS A 128 23.21 13.70 -13.26
C LYS A 128 24.69 13.89 -13.61
N ARG A 129 25.21 15.12 -13.48
CA ARG A 129 26.60 15.46 -13.88
C ARG A 129 27.63 15.30 -12.75
N VAL A 130 27.23 15.56 -11.52
CA VAL A 130 28.14 15.60 -10.35
C VAL A 130 28.02 14.33 -9.50
N HIS A 131 26.86 13.68 -9.48
CA HIS A 131 26.60 12.49 -8.66
C HIS A 131 26.33 11.21 -9.47
N MET A 132 26.47 11.27 -10.81
CA MET A 132 26.39 10.16 -11.78
C MET A 132 25.47 8.98 -11.41
N ASP A 133 24.22 9.25 -11.03
CA ASP A 133 23.17 8.22 -10.99
C ASP A 133 22.76 7.88 -12.44
N ARG A 134 23.16 6.71 -12.94
CA ARG A 134 22.62 6.13 -14.17
C ARG A 134 21.17 5.72 -13.93
N VAL A 135 20.26 6.64 -14.24
CA VAL A 135 18.85 6.34 -14.52
C VAL A 135 18.64 6.62 -16.00
N GLU A 136 18.63 5.55 -16.80
CA GLU A 136 17.99 5.56 -18.12
C GLU A 136 16.49 5.41 -17.90
N GLU A 137 15.77 6.52 -18.08
CA GLU A 137 14.35 6.52 -18.46
C GLU A 137 14.35 6.55 -19.99
N ASP A 138 13.78 5.53 -20.63
CA ASP A 138 13.29 5.66 -22.01
C ASP A 138 11.84 5.15 -22.07
N LEU A 139 10.93 6.09 -22.30
CA LEU A 139 9.61 5.83 -22.90
C LEU A 139 9.72 6.07 -24.41
N PRO A 140 9.01 5.28 -25.25
CA PRO A 140 9.29 5.20 -26.67
C PRO A 140 8.60 6.33 -27.46
N ALA A 141 9.34 6.91 -28.42
CA ALA A 141 8.78 7.75 -29.48
C ALA A 141 8.84 7.02 -30.84
N LYS A 142 7.64 6.82 -31.40
CA LYS A 142 7.27 6.47 -32.78
C LYS A 142 8.39 6.64 -33.82
N LYS A 143 8.79 5.54 -34.48
CA LYS A 143 9.35 5.56 -35.85
C LYS A 143 8.71 4.47 -36.72
N LYS A 144 8.47 4.88 -37.96
CA LYS A 144 7.62 4.26 -38.99
C LYS A 144 8.09 2.87 -39.40
N CYS A 145 7.12 1.99 -39.58
CA CYS A 145 7.26 0.69 -40.22
C CYS A 145 7.58 0.85 -41.73
N LYS A 146 8.64 0.19 -42.20
CA LYS A 146 8.79 -0.26 -43.59
C LYS A 146 9.32 -1.70 -43.58
N LYS A 147 8.78 -2.46 -44.54
CA LYS A 147 8.68 -3.91 -44.65
C LYS A 147 9.99 -4.68 -44.86
N THR A 148 9.88 -6.00 -44.62
CA THR A 148 10.62 -7.16 -45.19
C THR A 148 12.12 -7.23 -44.86
N SER A 149 12.68 -8.33 -44.34
CA SER A 149 12.73 -9.66 -44.98
C SER A 149 13.09 -10.79 -43.98
N THR A 150 12.71 -12.01 -44.37
CA THR A 150 13.18 -13.33 -43.93
C THR A 150 14.70 -13.45 -43.79
N VAL A 151 15.18 -14.33 -42.87
CA VAL A 151 16.13 -15.45 -43.10
C VAL A 151 16.89 -15.87 -41.81
N THR A 152 16.67 -17.14 -41.46
CA THR A 152 17.50 -18.20 -40.83
C THR A 152 18.45 -17.98 -39.64
N SER A 153 18.38 -19.01 -38.78
CA SER A 153 19.32 -19.51 -37.79
C SER A 153 20.81 -19.48 -38.15
N SER A 154 21.63 -18.93 -37.26
CA SER A 154 22.99 -19.45 -37.01
C SER A 154 23.48 -19.05 -35.59
N SER A 155 23.71 -20.09 -34.80
CA SER A 155 24.80 -20.34 -33.84
C SER A 155 25.52 -19.15 -33.19
N LEU A 156 25.32 -18.96 -31.88
CA LEU A 156 26.34 -18.41 -30.98
C LEU A 156 26.68 -19.46 -29.91
N GLN A 157 27.96 -19.81 -29.84
CA GLN A 157 28.57 -20.71 -28.87
C GLN A 157 28.52 -20.12 -27.47
N THR A 158 28.08 -20.93 -26.50
CA THR A 158 28.24 -20.68 -25.06
C THR A 158 29.62 -21.14 -24.59
N PRO A 159 30.29 -20.42 -23.68
CA PRO A 159 31.55 -20.86 -23.11
C PRO A 159 31.32 -22.00 -22.10
N GLU A 160 32.13 -23.04 -22.25
CA GLU A 160 32.24 -24.19 -21.36
C GLU A 160 32.90 -23.79 -20.01
N ASN A 161 32.54 -24.52 -18.96
CA ASN A 161 33.08 -24.54 -17.58
C ASN A 161 32.36 -23.72 -16.49
N SER A 162 31.30 -24.34 -15.95
CA SER A 162 31.18 -24.54 -14.50
C SER A 162 30.38 -25.82 -14.22
N SER A 163 31.04 -26.97 -14.35
CA SER A 163 30.56 -28.26 -13.86
C SER A 163 30.53 -28.22 -12.33
N ASN A 164 29.39 -27.86 -11.75
CA ASN A 164 28.86 -28.26 -10.44
C ASN A 164 27.62 -27.41 -10.11
N ILE A 165 26.63 -27.48 -11.00
CA ILE A 165 25.25 -27.22 -10.61
C ILE A 165 24.57 -28.54 -10.88
N ASP A 166 24.26 -29.28 -9.82
CA ASP A 166 23.39 -30.45 -9.93
C ASP A 166 22.14 -30.02 -10.70
N PRO A 167 21.69 -30.78 -11.72
CA PRO A 167 20.46 -30.46 -12.41
C PRO A 167 19.37 -30.36 -11.35
N ILE A 168 18.70 -29.21 -11.27
CA ILE A 168 17.49 -29.06 -10.47
C ILE A 168 16.57 -30.16 -10.97
N ASP A 169 16.33 -31.16 -10.12
CA ASP A 169 15.39 -32.21 -10.39
C ASP A 169 14.00 -31.56 -10.48
N VAL A 170 13.57 -31.31 -11.72
CA VAL A 170 12.19 -30.86 -12.03
C VAL A 170 11.26 -32.08 -12.06
N SER A 171 11.75 -33.29 -11.75
CA SER A 171 10.89 -34.43 -11.50
C SER A 171 10.42 -34.41 -10.04
N SER A 172 9.10 -34.54 -9.87
CA SER A 172 8.39 -34.81 -8.61
C SER A 172 7.84 -33.57 -7.83
N HIS A 173 6.54 -33.35 -8.03
CA HIS A 173 5.62 -32.68 -7.09
C HIS A 173 5.74 -31.15 -6.91
N THR A 174 5.25 -30.38 -7.88
CA THR A 174 4.93 -28.96 -7.65
C THR A 174 3.89 -28.81 -6.53
N ASN A 175 3.91 -27.67 -5.82
CA ASN A 175 2.85 -27.36 -4.86
C ASN A 175 1.44 -27.39 -5.50
N SER A 176 1.34 -27.06 -6.79
CA SER A 176 0.08 -27.15 -7.54
C SER A 176 -0.41 -28.59 -7.67
N THR A 177 0.49 -29.53 -8.02
CA THR A 177 0.17 -30.97 -8.05
C THR A 177 -0.15 -31.52 -6.65
N ASN A 178 0.55 -31.03 -5.62
CA ASN A 178 0.25 -31.43 -4.23
C ASN A 178 -1.11 -30.91 -3.76
N MET A 179 -1.50 -29.70 -4.19
CA MET A 179 -2.83 -29.12 -3.93
C MET A 179 -3.95 -29.89 -4.66
N GLU A 180 -3.67 -30.52 -5.80
CA GLU A 180 -4.62 -31.38 -6.51
C GLU A 180 -4.80 -32.73 -5.81
N GLN A 181 -3.72 -33.30 -5.27
CA GLN A 181 -3.70 -34.60 -4.59
C GLN A 181 -4.12 -34.52 -3.11
N SER A 182 -4.26 -33.32 -2.56
CA SER A 182 -4.60 -33.07 -1.16
C SER A 182 -5.96 -33.69 -0.77
N LYS A 183 -5.98 -34.43 0.33
CA LYS A 183 -7.15 -35.20 0.77
C LYS A 183 -8.11 -34.39 1.63
N ASN A 184 -7.63 -33.30 2.22
CA ASN A 184 -8.39 -32.44 3.12
C ASN A 184 -8.17 -30.96 2.78
N GLU A 185 -9.07 -30.12 3.29
CA GLU A 185 -9.03 -28.66 3.08
C GLU A 185 -7.76 -28.03 3.65
N PHE A 186 -7.25 -28.56 4.76
CA PHE A 186 -6.02 -28.06 5.40
C PHE A 186 -4.79 -28.20 4.48
N GLU A 187 -4.57 -29.36 3.88
CA GLU A 187 -3.46 -29.61 2.96
C GLU A 187 -3.56 -28.70 1.74
N GLN A 188 -4.76 -28.54 1.18
CA GLN A 188 -4.99 -27.62 0.06
C GLN A 188 -4.60 -26.19 0.43
N ASP A 189 -5.06 -25.71 1.59
CA ASP A 189 -4.73 -24.38 2.09
C ASP A 189 -3.24 -24.23 2.41
N PHE A 190 -2.58 -25.27 2.90
CA PHE A 190 -1.15 -25.28 3.19
C PHE A 190 -0.31 -25.10 1.91
N PHE A 191 -0.56 -25.89 0.86
CA PHE A 191 0.16 -25.75 -0.41
C PHE A 191 -0.13 -24.42 -1.10
N LYS A 192 -1.36 -23.93 -1.00
CA LYS A 192 -1.74 -22.58 -1.44
C LYS A 192 -0.95 -21.50 -0.69
N LEU A 193 -0.83 -21.63 0.63
CA LEU A 193 -0.04 -20.73 1.45
C LEU A 193 1.44 -20.77 1.06
N MET A 194 2.01 -21.94 0.80
CA MET A 194 3.41 -22.06 0.39
C MET A 194 3.67 -21.31 -0.91
N ASN A 195 2.81 -21.48 -1.92
CA ASN A 195 2.92 -20.74 -3.19
C ASN A 195 2.82 -19.22 -2.98
N ASN A 196 1.82 -18.75 -2.23
CA ASN A 196 1.63 -17.33 -1.97
C ASN A 196 2.75 -16.72 -1.11
N SER A 197 3.37 -17.53 -0.24
CA SER A 197 4.45 -17.08 0.65
C SER A 197 5.74 -16.80 -0.10
N VAL A 198 6.02 -17.48 -1.22
CA VAL A 198 7.20 -17.22 -2.06
C VAL A 198 7.21 -15.76 -2.49
N PHE A 199 6.12 -15.27 -3.09
CA PHE A 199 5.98 -13.86 -3.48
C PHE A 199 6.24 -12.92 -2.29
N GLY A 200 5.58 -13.16 -1.15
CA GLY A 200 5.76 -12.35 0.05
C GLY A 200 7.20 -12.30 0.56
N LYS A 201 7.93 -13.42 0.48
CA LYS A 201 9.34 -13.51 0.89
C LYS A 201 10.29 -12.81 -0.09
N THR A 202 10.02 -12.87 -1.39
CA THR A 202 10.80 -12.11 -2.37
C THR A 202 10.65 -10.60 -2.19
N MET A 203 9.50 -10.14 -1.69
CA MET A 203 9.17 -8.73 -1.42
C MET A 203 9.42 -8.29 0.03
N GLU A 204 10.10 -9.11 0.84
CA GLU A 204 10.28 -8.82 2.27
C GLU A 204 11.11 -7.54 2.50
N ASN A 205 10.55 -6.58 3.25
CA ASN A 205 11.30 -5.40 3.68
C ASN A 205 12.19 -5.73 4.90
N VAL A 206 13.45 -6.07 4.63
CA VAL A 206 14.45 -6.40 5.66
C VAL A 206 14.85 -5.21 6.54
N ARG A 207 14.51 -3.96 6.17
CA ARG A 207 14.90 -2.75 6.92
C ARG A 207 14.23 -2.63 8.28
N ASN A 208 13.07 -3.26 8.45
CA ASN A 208 12.32 -3.25 9.70
C ASN A 208 12.77 -4.36 10.67
N ARG A 209 13.77 -5.17 10.30
CA ARG A 209 14.29 -6.23 11.17
C ARG A 209 15.03 -5.62 12.36
N VAL A 210 14.79 -6.19 13.52
CA VAL A 210 15.38 -5.77 14.80
C VAL A 210 16.06 -6.95 15.47
N ASP A 211 17.08 -6.67 16.26
CA ASP A 211 17.72 -7.64 17.13
C ASP A 211 17.14 -7.55 18.53
N ILE A 212 16.41 -8.58 18.95
CA ILE A 212 15.92 -8.70 20.32
C ILE A 212 16.97 -9.47 21.13
N LYS A 213 17.39 -8.90 22.26
CA LYS A 213 18.27 -9.54 23.25
C LYS A 213 17.54 -9.64 24.57
N LEU A 214 17.74 -10.74 25.28
CA LEU A 214 17.18 -10.94 26.61
C LEU A 214 18.25 -10.66 27.67
N ALA A 215 17.89 -9.89 28.70
CA ALA A 215 18.73 -9.66 29.87
C ALA A 215 18.04 -10.19 31.12
N HIS A 216 18.79 -10.96 31.90
CA HIS A 216 18.39 -11.52 33.20
C HIS A 216 19.18 -10.94 34.37
N THR A 217 20.08 -10.00 34.09
CA THR A 217 20.94 -9.37 35.10
C THR A 217 21.15 -7.91 34.76
N GLU A 218 21.34 -7.09 35.79
CA GLU A 218 21.64 -5.66 35.64
C GLU A 218 22.85 -5.43 34.72
N LYS A 219 23.92 -6.23 34.88
CA LYS A 219 25.13 -6.15 34.06
C LYS A 219 24.84 -6.36 32.56
N LYS A 220 23.99 -7.33 32.22
CA LYS A 220 23.59 -7.57 30.81
C LYS A 220 22.70 -6.44 30.30
N LEU A 221 21.79 -5.93 31.13
CA LEU A 221 20.94 -4.79 30.79
C LEU A 221 21.79 -3.55 30.46
N LYS A 222 22.70 -3.15 31.37
CA LYS A 222 23.64 -2.04 31.15
C LYS A 222 24.43 -2.23 29.85
N LYS A 223 24.98 -3.42 29.62
CA LYS A 223 25.75 -3.75 28.40
C LYS A 223 24.95 -3.60 27.11
N PHE A 224 23.66 -3.94 27.10
CA PHE A 224 22.85 -3.83 25.88
C PHE A 224 22.30 -2.41 25.68
N VAL A 225 21.85 -1.76 26.75
CA VAL A 225 21.38 -0.37 26.70
C VAL A 225 22.52 0.58 26.33
N SER A 226 23.75 0.32 26.76
CA SER A 226 24.91 1.18 26.45
C SER A 226 25.30 1.18 24.98
N LYS A 227 24.83 0.23 24.17
CA LYS A 227 25.11 0.21 22.72
C LYS A 227 24.45 1.38 21.98
N PRO A 228 25.09 1.94 20.93
CA PRO A 228 24.47 2.94 20.06
C PRO A 228 23.25 2.41 19.29
N SER A 229 23.20 1.09 19.06
CA SER A 229 22.10 0.42 18.36
C SER A 229 20.82 0.27 19.19
N PHE A 230 20.86 0.57 20.48
CA PHE A 230 19.71 0.43 21.37
C PHE A 230 18.54 1.29 20.89
N ARG A 231 17.33 0.73 20.87
CA ARG A 231 16.11 1.44 20.47
C ARG A 231 15.11 1.56 21.61
N ARG A 232 14.74 0.43 22.21
CA ARG A 232 13.84 0.37 23.37
C ARG A 232 14.04 -0.93 24.13
N PHE A 233 13.47 -1.02 25.32
CA PHE A 233 13.32 -2.28 26.03
C PHE A 233 11.86 -2.49 26.45
N GLN A 234 11.52 -3.73 26.76
CA GLN A 234 10.26 -4.15 27.32
C GLN A 234 10.57 -5.04 28.53
N ILE A 235 10.07 -4.65 29.69
CA ILE A 235 10.16 -5.46 30.91
C ILE A 235 9.08 -6.53 30.80
N PHE A 236 9.49 -7.79 30.91
CA PHE A 236 8.58 -8.93 30.88
C PHE A 236 8.22 -9.36 32.30
N ASN A 237 9.21 -9.39 33.19
CA ASN A 237 9.05 -9.54 34.64
C ASN A 237 10.30 -8.96 35.35
N GLN A 238 10.38 -9.10 36.68
CA GLN A 238 11.49 -8.56 37.49
C GLN A 238 12.88 -9.13 37.12
N ASP A 239 12.91 -10.31 36.48
CA ASP A 239 14.13 -11.05 36.11
C ASP A 239 14.38 -11.13 34.61
N LEU A 240 13.54 -10.47 33.81
CA LEU A 240 13.61 -10.59 32.36
C LEU A 240 13.22 -9.30 31.65
N VAL A 241 14.17 -8.78 30.89
CA VAL A 241 13.98 -7.62 30.02
C VAL A 241 14.33 -7.99 28.58
N GLY A 242 13.43 -7.71 27.65
CA GLY A 242 13.70 -7.75 26.22
C GLY A 242 14.22 -6.41 25.73
N ILE A 243 15.41 -6.38 25.14
CA ILE A 243 16.05 -5.18 24.58
C ILE A 243 16.00 -5.25 23.05
N GLU A 244 15.32 -4.29 22.43
CA GLU A 244 15.26 -4.10 20.98
C GLU A 244 16.44 -3.23 20.51
N ASN A 245 17.28 -3.81 19.67
CA ASN A 245 18.37 -3.13 18.99
C ASN A 245 18.09 -3.02 17.49
N MET A 246 18.49 -1.90 16.90
CA MET A 246 18.53 -1.72 15.45
C MET A 246 19.64 -2.59 14.86
N LYS A 247 19.38 -3.16 13.69
CA LYS A 247 20.42 -3.79 12.88
C LYS A 247 21.39 -2.72 12.37
N THR A 248 22.66 -2.82 12.73
CA THR A 248 23.71 -1.89 12.26
C THR A 248 24.17 -2.20 10.83
N LYS A 249 24.06 -3.47 10.42
CA LYS A 249 24.32 -3.93 9.06
C LYS A 249 23.08 -4.65 8.54
N LEU A 250 22.64 -4.25 7.36
CA LEU A 250 21.55 -4.88 6.62
C LEU A 250 22.10 -5.38 5.29
N VAL A 251 21.82 -6.64 4.96
CA VAL A 251 22.12 -7.22 3.65
C VAL A 251 20.81 -7.26 2.86
N LEU A 252 20.80 -6.66 1.67
CA LEU A 252 19.65 -6.66 0.77
C LEU A 252 19.75 -7.88 -0.16
N ASP A 253 19.53 -9.07 0.39
CA ASP A 253 19.70 -10.37 -0.27
C ASP A 253 18.38 -10.96 -0.82
N LYS A 254 17.32 -10.16 -0.86
CA LYS A 254 16.02 -10.62 -1.35
C LYS A 254 15.93 -10.47 -2.87
N PRO A 255 15.45 -11.49 -3.61
CA PRO A 255 15.27 -11.43 -5.06
C PRO A 255 14.02 -10.60 -5.41
N ILE A 256 14.05 -9.30 -5.08
CA ILE A 256 12.93 -8.36 -5.21
C ILE A 256 12.44 -8.30 -6.66
N TYR A 257 13.33 -8.37 -7.64
CA TYR A 257 12.96 -8.37 -9.06
C TYR A 257 12.05 -9.55 -9.43
N VAL A 258 12.20 -10.71 -8.79
CA VAL A 258 11.30 -11.87 -9.01
C VAL A 258 9.90 -11.57 -8.50
N GLY A 259 9.78 -11.03 -7.29
CA GLY A 259 8.49 -10.61 -6.74
C GLY A 259 7.81 -9.55 -7.61
N GLN A 260 8.57 -8.56 -8.07
CA GLN A 260 8.06 -7.53 -8.96
C GLN A 260 7.57 -8.12 -10.28
N ALA A 261 8.32 -9.04 -10.90
CA ALA A 261 7.91 -9.72 -12.12
C ALA A 261 6.62 -10.53 -11.94
N ILE A 262 6.46 -11.25 -10.82
CA ILE A 262 5.22 -11.97 -10.50
C ILE A 262 4.03 -11.02 -10.42
N LEU A 263 4.19 -9.88 -9.74
CA LEU A 263 3.14 -8.87 -9.60
C LEU A 263 2.77 -8.24 -10.95
N ASP A 264 3.77 -7.95 -11.79
CA ASP A 264 3.56 -7.35 -13.10
C ASP A 264 2.88 -8.33 -14.05
N LEU A 265 3.31 -9.60 -14.08
CA LEU A 265 2.65 -10.65 -14.86
C LEU A 265 1.19 -10.85 -14.44
N SER A 266 0.93 -10.88 -13.12
CA SER A 266 -0.44 -10.98 -12.59
C SER A 266 -1.32 -9.83 -13.07
N LYS A 267 -0.83 -8.58 -13.03
CA LYS A 267 -1.56 -7.42 -13.54
C LYS A 267 -1.74 -7.47 -15.06
N CYS A 268 -0.72 -7.88 -15.80
CA CYS A 268 -0.80 -8.02 -17.25
C CYS A 268 -1.92 -8.98 -17.66
N ILE A 269 -2.07 -10.13 -16.99
CA ILE A 269 -3.17 -11.08 -17.24
C ILE A 269 -4.53 -10.42 -17.00
N MET A 270 -4.69 -9.70 -15.88
CA MET A 270 -5.95 -9.00 -15.55
C MET A 270 -6.28 -7.90 -16.58
N TYR A 271 -5.28 -7.12 -17.00
CA TYR A 271 -5.44 -6.07 -17.99
C TYR A 271 -5.68 -6.60 -19.39
N ASP A 272 -5.01 -7.68 -19.77
CA ASP A 272 -5.24 -8.35 -21.05
C ASP A 272 -6.68 -8.86 -21.14
N PHE A 273 -7.18 -9.52 -20.09
CA PHE A 273 -8.58 -9.94 -20.04
C PHE A 273 -9.55 -8.75 -20.10
N HIS A 274 -9.29 -7.67 -19.37
CA HIS A 274 -10.17 -6.49 -19.42
C HIS A 274 -10.16 -5.81 -20.80
N TYR A 275 -8.98 -5.39 -21.28
CA TYR A 275 -8.85 -4.54 -22.45
C TYR A 275 -8.89 -5.32 -23.77
N ASN A 276 -8.26 -6.50 -23.81
CA ASN A 276 -8.15 -7.28 -25.05
C ASN A 276 -9.26 -8.32 -25.22
N TYR A 277 -9.94 -8.74 -24.16
CA TYR A 277 -11.08 -9.66 -24.25
C TYR A 277 -12.42 -8.95 -23.99
N VAL A 278 -12.71 -8.52 -22.75
CA VAL A 278 -14.02 -7.98 -22.37
C VAL A 278 -14.38 -6.73 -23.16
N LYS A 279 -13.48 -5.74 -23.21
CA LYS A 279 -13.71 -4.48 -23.93
C LYS A 279 -13.84 -4.68 -25.44
N LYS A 280 -13.10 -5.62 -26.04
CA LYS A 280 -13.26 -5.91 -27.48
C LYS A 280 -14.56 -6.64 -27.80
N LYS A 281 -15.00 -7.56 -26.93
CA LYS A 281 -16.19 -8.39 -27.17
C LYS A 281 -17.50 -7.65 -26.88
N TYR A 282 -17.55 -6.88 -25.80
CA TYR A 282 -18.79 -6.26 -25.32
C TYR A 282 -18.78 -4.72 -25.43
N ASP A 283 -17.62 -4.08 -25.54
CA ASP A 283 -17.45 -2.63 -25.68
C ASP A 283 -18.29 -1.83 -24.65
N GLN A 284 -19.29 -1.05 -25.12
CA GLN A 284 -20.19 -0.26 -24.27
C GLN A 284 -21.21 -1.11 -23.50
N LYS A 285 -21.43 -2.37 -23.91
CA LYS A 285 -22.34 -3.30 -23.24
C LYS A 285 -21.74 -3.90 -21.97
N ALA A 286 -20.46 -3.66 -21.68
CA ALA A 286 -19.80 -4.10 -20.45
C ALA A 286 -19.35 -2.91 -19.61
N LYS A 287 -19.87 -2.84 -18.38
CA LYS A 287 -19.48 -1.89 -17.36
C LYS A 287 -18.73 -2.61 -16.25
N LEU A 288 -17.51 -2.16 -15.98
CA LEU A 288 -16.71 -2.68 -14.86
C LEU A 288 -17.22 -2.04 -13.57
N LEU A 289 -17.77 -2.85 -12.67
CA LEU A 289 -18.30 -2.41 -11.38
C LEU A 289 -17.20 -2.32 -10.32
N PHE A 290 -16.30 -3.30 -10.31
CA PHE A 290 -15.29 -3.43 -9.26
C PHE A 290 -14.10 -4.31 -9.65
N THR A 291 -12.97 -4.08 -8.97
CA THR A 291 -11.75 -4.90 -9.05
C THR A 291 -11.18 -5.15 -7.64
N ASP A 292 -10.84 -6.40 -7.29
CA ASP A 292 -9.98 -6.71 -6.13
C ASP A 292 -8.90 -7.70 -6.54
N THR A 293 -7.66 -7.22 -6.65
CA THR A 293 -6.44 -8.03 -6.85
C THR A 293 -6.50 -8.96 -8.08
N ASP A 294 -7.25 -10.06 -8.00
CA ASP A 294 -7.47 -11.12 -8.98
C ASP A 294 -8.95 -11.32 -9.39
N SER A 295 -9.89 -10.52 -8.86
CA SER A 295 -11.32 -10.58 -9.23
C SER A 295 -11.77 -9.33 -10.00
N LEU A 296 -12.62 -9.54 -11.00
CA LEU A 296 -13.32 -8.49 -11.78
C LEU A 296 -14.82 -8.72 -11.67
N CYS A 297 -15.58 -7.66 -11.39
CA CYS A 297 -17.04 -7.70 -11.38
C CYS A 297 -17.58 -6.81 -12.50
N TYR A 298 -18.43 -7.38 -13.35
CA TYR A 298 -18.99 -6.69 -14.50
C TYR A 298 -20.51 -6.74 -14.50
N GLU A 299 -21.11 -5.67 -15.02
CA GLU A 299 -22.45 -5.64 -15.57
C GLU A 299 -22.32 -5.78 -17.09
N ILE A 300 -22.83 -6.87 -17.67
CA ILE A 300 -22.71 -7.17 -19.11
C ILE A 300 -24.09 -7.38 -19.72
N HIS A 301 -24.39 -6.65 -20.79
CA HIS A 301 -25.64 -6.77 -21.54
C HIS A 301 -25.40 -7.67 -22.76
N THR A 302 -25.86 -8.92 -22.70
CA THR A 302 -25.80 -9.90 -23.79
C THR A 302 -27.04 -10.80 -23.74
N ASN A 303 -27.25 -11.61 -24.77
CA ASN A 303 -28.38 -12.54 -24.83
C ASN A 303 -28.25 -13.67 -23.80
N ASP A 304 -27.06 -14.29 -23.74
CA ASP A 304 -26.71 -15.30 -22.73
C ASP A 304 -25.20 -15.26 -22.47
N ILE A 305 -24.82 -14.80 -21.28
CA ILE A 305 -23.41 -14.68 -20.88
C ILE A 305 -22.74 -16.04 -20.72
N TYR A 306 -23.48 -17.09 -20.38
CA TYR A 306 -22.91 -18.41 -20.13
C TYR A 306 -22.59 -19.14 -21.43
N GLU A 307 -23.40 -18.92 -22.47
CA GLU A 307 -23.08 -19.33 -23.84
C GLU A 307 -21.82 -18.62 -24.35
N ASP A 308 -21.72 -17.31 -24.09
CA ASP A 308 -20.55 -16.52 -24.47
C ASP A 308 -19.27 -16.97 -23.76
N ILE A 309 -19.35 -17.34 -22.48
CA ILE A 309 -18.24 -17.90 -21.69
C ILE A 309 -17.84 -19.28 -22.24
N PHE A 310 -18.81 -20.14 -22.55
CA PHE A 310 -18.53 -21.50 -23.02
C PHE A 310 -17.92 -21.55 -24.41
N LYS A 311 -18.29 -20.62 -25.31
CA LYS A 311 -17.61 -20.45 -26.60
C LYS A 311 -16.13 -20.12 -26.45
N ASP A 312 -15.78 -19.38 -25.40
CA ASP A 312 -14.41 -18.97 -25.09
C ASP A 312 -13.81 -19.80 -23.94
N LYS A 313 -14.27 -21.05 -23.75
CA LYS A 313 -13.91 -21.90 -22.60
C LYS A 313 -12.41 -22.06 -22.37
N GLN A 314 -11.56 -21.87 -23.38
CA GLN A 314 -10.10 -21.85 -23.19
C GLN A 314 -9.62 -20.81 -22.16
N LEU A 315 -10.37 -19.72 -21.97
CA LEU A 315 -10.04 -18.65 -21.03
C LEU A 315 -10.64 -18.88 -19.64
N PHE A 316 -11.47 -19.90 -19.46
CA PHE A 316 -12.27 -20.09 -18.25
C PHE A 316 -12.10 -21.47 -17.62
N ASP A 317 -12.13 -21.52 -16.28
CA ASP A 317 -12.35 -22.73 -15.49
C ASP A 317 -13.86 -22.87 -15.23
N LEU A 318 -14.48 -23.84 -15.90
CA LEU A 318 -15.92 -24.14 -15.82
C LEU A 318 -16.23 -25.33 -14.91
N SER A 319 -15.24 -25.81 -14.16
CA SER A 319 -15.35 -27.02 -13.33
C SER A 319 -16.28 -26.87 -12.12
N ASN A 320 -16.72 -25.66 -11.80
CA ASN A 320 -17.67 -25.37 -10.73
C ASN A 320 -19.12 -25.24 -11.21
N TYR A 321 -19.40 -25.47 -12.48
CA TYR A 321 -20.77 -25.50 -12.98
C TYR A 321 -21.46 -26.82 -12.60
N PRO A 322 -22.81 -26.87 -12.57
CA PRO A 322 -23.52 -28.12 -12.28
C PRO A 322 -23.09 -29.24 -13.25
N PRO A 323 -22.76 -30.46 -12.79
CA PRO A 323 -22.24 -31.53 -13.66
C PRO A 323 -23.17 -31.94 -14.81
N ASN A 324 -24.48 -31.72 -14.64
CA ASN A 324 -25.50 -32.03 -15.66
C ASN A 324 -25.73 -30.86 -16.65
N ASP A 325 -25.03 -29.74 -16.49
CA ASP A 325 -25.18 -28.57 -17.35
C ASP A 325 -24.34 -28.72 -18.63
N LYS A 326 -24.89 -28.30 -19.77
CA LYS A 326 -24.18 -28.35 -21.07
C LYS A 326 -22.90 -27.50 -21.11
N HIS A 327 -22.76 -26.53 -20.21
CA HIS A 327 -21.59 -25.65 -20.14
C HIS A 327 -20.53 -26.14 -19.14
N PHE A 328 -20.73 -27.31 -18.51
CA PHE A 328 -19.73 -27.90 -17.63
C PHE A 328 -18.53 -28.41 -18.43
N ASP A 329 -17.33 -27.97 -18.05
CA ASP A 329 -16.08 -28.45 -18.62
C ASP A 329 -14.98 -28.44 -17.55
N SER A 330 -14.36 -29.61 -17.31
CA SER A 330 -13.31 -29.78 -16.30
C SER A 330 -11.89 -29.64 -16.85
N THR A 331 -11.72 -29.38 -18.15
CA THR A 331 -10.41 -29.31 -18.83
C THR A 331 -9.47 -28.28 -18.20
N ASN A 332 -10.01 -27.13 -17.80
CA ASN A 332 -9.25 -26.00 -17.24
C ASN A 332 -9.25 -25.96 -15.70
N LYS A 333 -9.69 -27.03 -15.04
CA LYS A 333 -9.77 -27.08 -13.57
C LYS A 333 -8.41 -26.77 -12.95
N LYS A 334 -8.33 -25.70 -12.16
CA LYS A 334 -7.11 -25.26 -11.45
C LYS A 334 -5.91 -24.90 -12.37
N VAL A 335 -6.12 -24.70 -13.67
CA VAL A 335 -5.06 -24.24 -14.58
C VAL A 335 -4.71 -22.78 -14.27
N PRO A 336 -3.42 -22.41 -14.08
CA PRO A 336 -3.05 -21.02 -13.81
C PRO A 336 -3.37 -20.08 -14.98
N GLY A 337 -3.87 -18.88 -14.67
CA GLY A 337 -4.11 -17.81 -15.65
C GLY A 337 -5.47 -17.85 -16.36
N VAL A 338 -6.28 -18.88 -16.11
CA VAL A 338 -7.69 -18.91 -16.58
C VAL A 338 -8.60 -18.27 -15.53
N PHE A 339 -9.72 -17.72 -16.00
CA PHE A 339 -10.69 -17.02 -15.16
C PHE A 339 -11.79 -17.97 -14.68
N LYS A 340 -12.30 -17.75 -13.48
CA LYS A 340 -13.39 -18.56 -12.94
C LYS A 340 -14.60 -17.68 -12.69
N ASP A 341 -15.78 -18.14 -13.08
CA ASP A 341 -17.03 -17.57 -12.60
C ASP A 341 -17.23 -17.99 -11.14
N GLU A 342 -17.03 -17.05 -10.19
CA GLU A 342 -17.13 -17.31 -8.76
C GLU A 342 -18.52 -17.79 -8.32
N THR A 343 -19.57 -17.45 -9.06
CA THR A 343 -20.96 -17.75 -8.69
C THR A 343 -21.47 -19.09 -9.20
N GLY A 344 -20.71 -19.75 -10.08
CA GLY A 344 -21.04 -21.07 -10.60
C GLY A 344 -22.34 -21.08 -11.39
N LYS A 345 -22.47 -20.16 -12.35
CA LYS A 345 -23.65 -20.00 -13.21
C LYS A 345 -24.90 -19.44 -12.51
N VAL A 346 -24.70 -18.64 -11.46
CA VAL A 346 -25.78 -17.97 -10.73
C VAL A 346 -25.62 -16.45 -10.85
N PRO A 347 -26.48 -15.74 -11.60
CA PRO A 347 -26.35 -14.30 -11.76
C PRO A 347 -26.37 -13.55 -10.44
N ILE A 348 -25.52 -12.52 -10.35
CA ILE A 348 -25.56 -11.54 -9.27
C ILE A 348 -26.83 -10.69 -9.45
N LYS A 349 -27.62 -10.55 -8.38
CA LYS A 349 -28.88 -9.80 -8.38
C LYS A 349 -28.68 -8.34 -7.97
N SER A 350 -27.90 -8.10 -6.91
CA SER A 350 -27.55 -6.76 -6.43
C SER A 350 -26.08 -6.71 -6.05
N PHE A 351 -25.43 -5.58 -6.31
CA PHE A 351 -24.03 -5.30 -5.96
C PHE A 351 -23.92 -3.91 -5.34
N VAL A 352 -23.22 -3.82 -4.22
CA VAL A 352 -22.91 -2.57 -3.52
C VAL A 352 -21.43 -2.51 -3.21
N GLY A 353 -20.74 -1.49 -3.72
CA GLY A 353 -19.35 -1.21 -3.41
C GLY A 353 -19.22 0.11 -2.66
N LEU A 354 -18.78 0.08 -1.40
CA LEU A 354 -18.60 1.28 -0.59
C LEU A 354 -17.20 1.86 -0.77
N ARG A 355 -16.18 1.00 -0.79
CA ARG A 355 -14.78 1.38 -1.04
C ARG A 355 -13.93 0.17 -1.38
N SER A 356 -12.64 0.39 -1.64
CA SER A 356 -11.67 -0.68 -1.89
C SER A 356 -11.69 -1.74 -0.79
N LYS A 357 -11.98 -3.00 -1.16
CA LYS A 357 -12.11 -4.16 -0.25
C LYS A 357 -13.24 -4.01 0.78
N MET A 358 -14.29 -3.26 0.42
CA MET A 358 -15.52 -3.13 1.20
C MET A 358 -16.73 -3.12 0.25
N TYR A 359 -17.33 -4.30 0.06
CA TYR A 359 -18.41 -4.50 -0.89
C TYR A 359 -19.28 -5.70 -0.49
N SER A 360 -20.49 -5.75 -1.04
CA SER A 360 -21.38 -6.88 -0.88
C SER A 360 -22.18 -7.12 -2.16
N PHE A 361 -22.56 -8.37 -2.39
CA PHE A 361 -23.48 -8.72 -3.47
C PHE A 361 -24.34 -9.93 -3.12
N THR A 362 -25.50 -10.02 -3.78
CA THR A 362 -26.46 -11.11 -3.61
C THR A 362 -26.52 -11.96 -4.88
N TYR A 363 -26.68 -13.26 -4.73
CA TYR A 363 -26.78 -14.21 -5.84
C TYR A 363 -27.60 -15.42 -5.37
N ALA A 364 -28.56 -15.87 -6.18
CA ALA A 364 -29.62 -16.79 -5.75
C ALA A 364 -30.29 -16.32 -4.43
N GLU A 365 -30.13 -17.08 -3.34
CA GLU A 365 -30.60 -16.80 -1.98
C GLU A 365 -29.43 -16.59 -0.99
N LYS A 366 -28.24 -16.30 -1.52
CA LYS A 366 -27.01 -16.13 -0.76
C LYS A 366 -26.52 -14.69 -0.87
N GLU A 367 -25.75 -14.29 0.12
CA GLU A 367 -25.06 -13.01 0.16
C GLU A 367 -23.55 -13.24 0.35
N LYS A 368 -22.73 -12.42 -0.31
CA LYS A 368 -21.30 -12.32 -0.03
C LYS A 368 -21.03 -10.92 0.52
N GLN A 369 -20.32 -10.86 1.63
CA GLN A 369 -19.92 -9.62 2.29
C GLN A 369 -18.41 -9.59 2.45
N VAL A 370 -17.80 -8.46 2.10
CA VAL A 370 -16.38 -8.20 2.27
C VAL A 370 -16.24 -6.85 2.97
N ALA A 371 -15.63 -6.85 4.16
CA ALA A 371 -15.36 -5.64 4.93
C ALA A 371 -13.93 -5.68 5.49
N LYS A 372 -12.99 -5.04 4.78
CA LYS A 372 -11.58 -5.01 5.18
C LYS A 372 -11.40 -4.45 6.59
N GLY A 373 -10.75 -5.24 7.44
CA GLY A 373 -10.42 -4.85 8.81
C GLY A 373 -11.47 -5.26 9.84
N ILE A 374 -12.57 -5.90 9.42
CA ILE A 374 -13.56 -6.55 10.28
C ILE A 374 -13.27 -8.05 10.35
N ALA A 375 -13.47 -8.65 11.52
CA ALA A 375 -13.22 -10.07 11.72
C ALA A 375 -14.18 -10.93 10.91
N ARG A 376 -13.71 -12.05 10.34
CA ARG A 376 -14.54 -12.94 9.50
C ARG A 376 -15.83 -13.41 10.21
N ALA A 377 -15.74 -13.72 11.49
CA ALA A 377 -16.90 -14.12 12.29
C ALA A 377 -17.96 -13.00 12.39
N THR A 378 -17.51 -11.77 12.68
CA THR A 378 -18.36 -10.57 12.73
C THR A 378 -19.00 -10.28 11.36
N ILE A 379 -18.25 -10.43 10.26
CA ILE A 379 -18.81 -10.27 8.91
C ILE A 379 -19.94 -11.27 8.67
N LYS A 380 -19.72 -12.56 8.99
CA LYS A 380 -20.70 -13.62 8.78
C LYS A 380 -21.95 -13.44 9.64
N ASN A 381 -21.77 -13.07 10.91
CA ASN A 381 -22.86 -13.05 11.87
C ASN A 381 -23.66 -11.74 11.82
N ASP A 382 -22.97 -10.61 11.67
CA ASP A 382 -23.52 -9.30 12.01
C ASP A 382 -23.73 -8.39 10.78
N LEU A 383 -23.11 -8.69 9.64
CA LEU A 383 -23.25 -7.88 8.43
C LEU A 383 -24.16 -8.56 7.40
N ARG A 384 -25.05 -7.76 6.80
CA ARG A 384 -25.99 -8.17 5.74
C ARG A 384 -25.96 -7.20 4.58
N HIS A 385 -26.38 -7.65 3.40
CA HIS A 385 -26.35 -6.85 2.18
C HIS A 385 -27.08 -5.51 2.32
N HIS A 386 -28.29 -5.51 2.91
CA HIS A 386 -29.06 -4.27 3.11
C HIS A 386 -28.30 -3.21 3.93
N MET A 387 -27.42 -3.62 4.86
CA MET A 387 -26.62 -2.67 5.65
C MET A 387 -25.58 -1.93 4.78
N TYR A 388 -25.12 -2.55 3.68
CA TYR A 388 -24.28 -1.88 2.70
C TYR A 388 -25.11 -0.91 1.85
N GLU A 389 -26.32 -1.29 1.45
CA GLU A 389 -27.27 -0.42 0.74
C GLU A 389 -27.61 0.82 1.59
N ASP A 390 -27.97 0.61 2.85
CA ASP A 390 -28.24 1.69 3.82
C ASP A 390 -27.04 2.59 4.04
N CYS A 391 -25.83 2.02 4.06
CA CYS A 391 -24.61 2.82 4.17
C CYS A 391 -24.38 3.70 2.93
N LEU A 392 -24.72 3.20 1.74
CA LEU A 392 -24.54 3.92 0.47
C LEU A 392 -25.60 4.99 0.26
N PHE A 393 -26.88 4.67 0.49
CA PHE A 393 -27.99 5.56 0.17
C PHE A 393 -28.41 6.48 1.32
N ASN A 394 -28.22 6.04 2.56
CA ASN A 394 -28.62 6.80 3.76
C ASN A 394 -27.42 7.31 4.56
N GLU A 395 -26.19 7.17 4.04
CA GLU A 395 -24.93 7.59 4.68
C GLU A 395 -24.75 7.06 6.11
N THR A 396 -25.38 5.91 6.40
CA THR A 396 -25.32 5.33 7.75
C THR A 396 -23.94 4.79 8.05
N ILE A 397 -23.50 4.99 9.29
CA ILE A 397 -22.25 4.44 9.81
C ILE A 397 -22.57 3.23 10.68
N GLN A 398 -21.99 2.08 10.34
CA GLN A 398 -22.13 0.86 11.14
C GLN A 398 -20.88 0.65 11.99
N ILE A 399 -21.05 0.44 13.29
CA ILE A 399 -19.97 0.08 14.22
C ILE A 399 -20.07 -1.43 14.49
N CYS A 400 -18.99 -2.15 14.20
CA CYS A 400 -18.90 -3.57 14.50
C CYS A 400 -18.12 -3.81 15.79
N GLN A 401 -18.66 -4.66 16.65
CA GLN A 401 -17.94 -5.16 17.82
C GLN A 401 -17.18 -6.42 17.44
N MET A 402 -15.90 -6.48 17.80
CA MET A 402 -15.08 -7.67 17.59
C MET A 402 -14.34 -8.05 18.86
N LYS A 403 -14.22 -9.36 19.08
CA LYS A 403 -13.45 -9.93 20.18
C LYS A 403 -12.11 -10.40 19.66
N SER A 404 -11.04 -10.01 20.35
CA SER A 404 -9.68 -10.44 20.01
C SER A 404 -8.96 -10.86 21.27
N ILE A 405 -8.43 -12.09 21.26
CA ILE A 405 -7.52 -12.56 22.29
C ILE A 405 -6.15 -11.92 22.04
N ARG A 406 -5.62 -11.21 23.03
CA ARG A 406 -4.33 -10.53 22.96
C ARG A 406 -3.52 -10.85 24.21
N SER A 407 -2.21 -11.00 24.03
CA SER A 407 -1.28 -10.99 25.16
C SER A 407 -0.89 -9.55 25.44
N GLU A 408 -1.13 -9.09 26.66
CA GLU A 408 -0.66 -7.80 27.16
C GLU A 408 0.09 -8.06 28.47
N ASN A 409 1.36 -7.66 28.51
CA ASN A 409 2.25 -7.95 29.64
C ASN A 409 2.23 -9.44 30.05
N HIS A 410 2.32 -10.34 29.06
CA HIS A 410 2.24 -11.80 29.22
C HIS A 410 0.96 -12.34 29.83
N THR A 411 -0.03 -11.49 30.06
CA THR A 411 -1.35 -11.92 30.49
C THR A 411 -2.24 -12.03 29.27
N MET A 412 -2.89 -13.19 29.12
CA MET A 412 -3.88 -13.39 28.07
C MET A 412 -5.17 -12.67 28.46
N GLN A 413 -5.62 -11.76 27.62
CA GLN A 413 -6.83 -10.98 27.84
C GLN A 413 -7.72 -11.01 26.59
N VAL A 414 -9.03 -10.99 26.82
CA VAL A 414 -10.01 -10.78 25.75
C VAL A 414 -10.25 -9.29 25.61
N LYS A 415 -9.78 -8.69 24.52
CA LYS A 415 -10.08 -7.29 24.19
C LYS A 415 -11.35 -7.21 23.35
N HIS A 416 -12.28 -6.38 23.80
CA HIS A 416 -13.44 -5.95 23.02
C HIS A 416 -13.04 -4.69 22.24
N ILE A 417 -13.18 -4.74 20.92
CA ILE A 417 -12.79 -3.64 20.04
C ILE A 417 -14.05 -3.19 19.30
N ASN A 418 -14.42 -1.93 19.49
CA ASN A 418 -15.43 -1.27 18.68
C ASN A 418 -14.72 -0.63 17.49
N LYS A 419 -15.12 -1.02 16.28
CA LYS A 419 -14.49 -0.56 15.06
C LYS A 419 -15.52 -0.07 14.08
N LEU A 420 -15.18 0.99 13.34
CA LEU A 420 -15.95 1.42 12.19
C LEU A 420 -16.04 0.25 11.19
N GLY A 421 -17.25 -0.27 11.05
CA GLY A 421 -17.64 -1.40 10.22
C GLY A 421 -17.83 -0.99 8.77
N LEU A 422 -18.99 -0.40 8.48
CA LEU A 422 -19.36 0.10 7.15
C LEU A 422 -19.39 1.63 7.18
N THR A 423 -18.84 2.22 6.12
CA THR A 423 -18.86 3.66 5.86
C THR A 423 -18.75 3.89 4.36
N ALA A 424 -19.50 4.85 3.83
CA ALA A 424 -19.39 5.31 2.45
C ALA A 424 -18.19 6.26 2.27
N PHE A 425 -17.60 6.77 3.35
CA PHE A 425 -16.45 7.66 3.31
C PHE A 425 -15.15 6.86 3.13
N ASP A 426 -14.44 7.10 2.03
CA ASP A 426 -13.07 6.62 1.83
C ASP A 426 -12.07 7.63 2.41
N ASP A 427 -11.68 7.42 3.66
CA ASP A 427 -10.69 8.22 4.40
C ASP A 427 -9.26 8.16 3.83
N LYS A 428 -9.03 7.36 2.78
CA LYS A 428 -7.71 7.18 2.18
C LYS A 428 -7.52 7.95 0.89
N ARG A 429 -8.58 8.55 0.36
CA ARG A 429 -8.53 9.30 -0.90
C ARG A 429 -9.31 10.60 -0.79
N TYR A 430 -8.70 11.67 -1.30
CA TYR A 430 -9.36 12.94 -1.53
C TYR A 430 -9.85 12.95 -2.97
N VAL A 431 -11.17 13.06 -3.19
CA VAL A 431 -11.77 13.17 -4.52
C VAL A 431 -11.66 14.63 -4.99
N LEU A 432 -11.07 14.86 -6.16
CA LEU A 432 -10.96 16.20 -6.73
C LEU A 432 -12.32 16.70 -7.23
N ASN A 433 -12.44 18.01 -7.45
CA ASN A 433 -13.69 18.66 -7.90
C ASN A 433 -14.26 18.13 -9.22
N ASN A 434 -13.46 17.41 -10.02
CA ASN A 434 -13.95 16.74 -11.23
C ASN A 434 -14.68 15.42 -10.96
N GLY A 435 -14.76 14.99 -9.69
CA GLY A 435 -15.47 13.78 -9.26
C GLY A 435 -14.83 12.46 -9.71
N CYS A 436 -13.69 12.51 -10.40
CA CYS A 436 -13.05 11.33 -11.00
C CYS A 436 -11.62 11.13 -10.51
N ASP A 437 -10.84 12.21 -10.45
CA ASP A 437 -9.47 12.14 -10.01
C ASP A 437 -9.41 12.08 -8.48
N THR A 438 -8.47 11.27 -7.97
CA THR A 438 -8.30 11.10 -6.53
C THR A 438 -6.85 11.27 -6.13
N LEU A 439 -6.63 11.92 -4.99
CA LEU A 439 -5.32 12.02 -4.36
C LEU A 439 -5.28 11.07 -3.16
N ALA A 440 -4.18 10.34 -2.99
CA ALA A 440 -4.00 9.53 -1.79
C ALA A 440 -3.90 10.41 -0.54
N PHE A 441 -4.32 9.88 0.60
CA PHE A 441 -4.10 10.51 1.90
C PHE A 441 -2.61 10.87 2.10
N GLY A 442 -2.34 12.10 2.53
CA GLY A 442 -0.98 12.64 2.70
C GLY A 442 -0.31 13.09 1.40
N HIS A 443 -1.02 13.13 0.27
CA HIS A 443 -0.48 13.67 -0.97
C HIS A 443 -0.31 15.20 -0.87
N TYR A 444 0.86 15.74 -1.22
CA TYR A 444 1.18 17.16 -1.02
C TYR A 444 0.11 18.15 -1.52
N MET A 445 -0.60 17.83 -2.63
CA MET A 445 -1.68 18.68 -3.17
C MET A 445 -2.93 18.76 -2.28
N THR A 446 -3.21 17.78 -1.41
CA THR A 446 -4.39 17.83 -0.53
C THR A 446 -4.28 18.98 0.47
N GLU A 447 -3.06 19.37 0.86
CA GLU A 447 -2.84 20.52 1.74
C GLU A 447 -3.14 21.88 1.08
N TYR A 448 -3.10 21.95 -0.27
CA TYR A 448 -3.41 23.16 -1.04
C TYR A 448 -4.90 23.26 -1.34
N LEU A 449 -5.56 22.14 -1.63
CA LEU A 449 -7.00 22.08 -1.91
C LEU A 449 -7.83 22.42 -0.67
N ASN A 450 -7.38 22.00 0.52
CA ASN A 450 -8.00 22.40 1.79
C ASN A 450 -7.86 23.90 2.10
N ASN A 451 -7.05 24.67 1.36
CA ASN A 451 -6.95 26.13 1.50
C ASN A 451 -7.82 26.89 0.48
N GLU A 452 -8.44 26.20 -0.50
CA GLU A 452 -9.31 26.81 -1.53
C GLU A 452 -10.82 26.61 -1.24
N VAL A 453 -11.16 25.85 -0.21
CA VAL A 453 -12.55 25.62 0.20
C VAL A 453 -12.82 26.42 1.47
N ASP A 454 -13.13 27.70 1.29
CA ASP A 454 -13.84 28.52 2.28
C ASP A 454 -15.17 27.83 2.64
N PHE A 455 -15.43 27.63 3.93
CA PHE A 455 -16.78 27.46 4.47
C PHE A 455 -17.28 28.80 5.01
#